data_AF-A0A165L0Z6-F1
#
_entry.id   AF-A0A165L0Z6-F1
#
_cell.length_a   1.000
_cell.length_b   1.000
_cell.length_c   1.000
_cell.angle_alpha   90.00
_cell.angle_beta   90.00
_cell.angle_gamma   90.00
#
_symmetry.space_group_name_H-M   'P 1'
#
loop_
_entity.id
_entity.type
_entity.pdbx_description
1 polymer ?
#
loop_
_entity_poly.entity_id
_entity_poly.type
_entity_poly.pdbx_seq_one_letter_code
_entity_poly.pdbx_strand_id
1 'polypeptide(L)'
;MMIWRIINWLYLGSSQKSASGTECMVHEVILAKDFCTQNLVGFWNPDLAGENGGDQDSEGSSALLAGDGWWEAAIKVDILTGSSEPGEHMRAFSIPGLRYCKLTEIIKATFAEPIACCFHLFPFLKY
;
A
#
# COMPACT_ATOMS: atom_id res chain seq x y z
N MET A 1 22.69 0.35 12.05
CA MET A 1 21.66 0.49 10.99
C MET A 1 20.42 -0.34 11.39
N MET A 2 19.83 -0.05 12.54
CA MET A 2 18.75 -0.85 13.15
C MET A 2 17.37 -0.51 12.59
N ILE A 3 17.07 0.80 12.46
CA ILE A 3 15.78 1.29 11.99
C ILE A 3 15.43 0.69 10.63
N TRP A 4 16.42 0.59 9.73
CA TRP A 4 16.27 -0.06 8.44
C TRP A 4 15.88 -1.55 8.56
N ARG A 5 16.46 -2.31 9.49
CA ARG A 5 16.13 -3.74 9.70
C ARG A 5 14.69 -3.93 10.18
N ILE A 6 14.19 -3.03 11.02
CA ILE A 6 12.81 -3.02 11.52
C ILE A 6 11.84 -2.69 10.38
N ILE A 7 12.13 -1.64 9.62
CA ILE A 7 11.31 -1.22 8.48
C ILE A 7 11.30 -2.32 7.39
N ASN A 8 12.45 -2.91 7.09
CA ASN A 8 12.58 -4.01 6.14
C ASN A 8 11.76 -5.22 6.60
N TRP A 9 11.84 -5.62 7.88
CA TRP A 9 10.99 -6.68 8.42
C TRP A 9 9.48 -6.33 8.39
N LEU A 10 9.13 -5.07 8.62
CA LEU A 10 7.74 -4.61 8.56
C LEU A 10 7.17 -4.80 7.15
N TYR A 11 7.91 -4.37 6.12
CA TYR A 11 7.48 -4.39 4.72
C TYR A 11 7.63 -5.73 4.00
N LEU A 12 8.59 -6.59 4.40
CA LEU A 12 8.76 -7.92 3.77
C LEU A 12 7.78 -8.97 4.32
N GLY A 13 7.04 -8.67 5.39
CA GLY A 13 6.07 -9.61 5.95
C GLY A 13 4.72 -9.58 5.19
N SER A 14 4.08 -10.73 5.06
CA SER A 14 2.66 -10.81 4.68
C SER A 14 1.77 -10.09 5.70
N SER A 15 0.56 -9.70 5.29
CA SER A 15 -0.47 -9.09 6.16
C SER A 15 -0.81 -9.92 7.40
N GLN A 16 -0.55 -11.23 7.36
CA GLN A 16 -0.45 -12.10 8.53
C GLN A 16 1.02 -12.41 8.82
N LYS A 17 1.54 -11.97 9.97
CA LYS A 17 2.89 -12.33 10.42
C LYS A 17 2.91 -13.83 10.76
N SER A 18 3.67 -14.61 10.00
CA SER A 18 3.86 -16.05 10.22
C SER A 18 4.85 -16.32 11.36
N ALA A 19 4.84 -17.55 11.90
CA ALA A 19 5.84 -17.99 12.88
C ALA A 19 7.28 -17.82 12.35
N SER A 20 7.51 -18.10 11.06
CA SER A 20 8.80 -17.86 10.39
C SER A 20 9.15 -16.38 10.28
N GLY A 21 8.16 -15.49 10.14
CA GLY A 21 8.36 -14.05 10.17
C GLY A 21 8.78 -13.56 11.56
N THR A 22 8.24 -14.14 12.62
CA THR A 22 8.65 -13.84 14.01
C THR A 22 10.06 -14.33 14.30
N GLU A 23 10.42 -15.54 13.85
CA GLU A 23 11.77 -16.08 13.98
C GLU A 23 12.80 -15.19 13.24
N CYS A 24 12.46 -14.75 12.02
CA CYS A 24 13.26 -13.78 11.28
C CYS A 24 13.44 -12.46 12.05
N MET A 25 12.39 -11.92 12.70
CA MET A 25 12.51 -10.72 13.53
C MET A 25 13.52 -10.91 14.67
N VAL A 26 13.43 -12.05 15.36
CA VAL A 26 14.30 -12.34 16.49
C VAL A 26 15.76 -12.41 16.04
N HIS A 27 16.05 -13.14 14.96
CA HIS A 27 17.43 -13.34 14.50
C HIS A 27 18.02 -12.14 13.76
N GLU A 28 17.25 -11.49 12.87
CA GLU A 28 17.77 -10.44 11.99
C GLU A 28 17.68 -9.04 12.58
N VAL A 29 16.82 -8.83 13.60
CA VAL A 29 16.59 -7.52 14.22
C VAL A 29 17.04 -7.52 15.67
N ILE A 30 16.54 -8.43 16.51
CA ILE A 30 16.79 -8.40 17.96
C ILE A 30 18.19 -8.90 18.31
N LEU A 31 18.64 -9.99 17.67
CA LEU A 31 19.96 -10.59 17.91
C LEU A 31 21.08 -9.99 17.05
N ALA A 32 20.79 -8.93 16.28
CA ALA A 32 21.78 -8.24 15.47
C ALA A 32 22.87 -7.60 16.36
N LYS A 33 24.13 -7.67 15.93
CA LYS A 33 25.29 -7.16 16.70
C LYS A 33 25.24 -5.65 16.96
N ASP A 34 24.50 -4.91 16.14
CA ASP A 34 24.30 -3.46 16.26
C ASP A 34 22.97 -3.08 16.91
N PHE A 35 22.27 -4.02 17.55
CA PHE A 35 21.04 -3.76 18.28
C PHE A 35 21.31 -2.90 19.53
N CYS A 36 20.82 -1.67 19.52
CA CYS A 36 20.87 -0.70 20.62
C CYS A 36 19.50 -0.05 20.86
N THR A 37 18.86 -0.37 21.98
CA THR A 37 17.50 0.08 22.33
C THR A 37 17.29 1.59 22.31
N GLN A 38 18.35 2.38 22.52
CA GLN A 38 18.31 3.84 22.46
C GLN A 38 17.91 4.37 21.07
N ASN A 39 18.21 3.61 20.01
CA ASN A 39 17.85 3.97 18.63
C ASN A 39 16.35 3.82 18.32
N LEU A 40 15.57 3.26 19.26
CA LEU A 40 14.12 3.06 19.12
C LEU A 40 13.30 4.16 19.80
N VAL A 41 13.94 5.02 20.60
CA VAL A 41 13.28 6.11 21.29
C VAL A 41 12.79 7.12 20.25
N GLY A 42 11.47 7.31 20.16
CA GLY A 42 10.84 8.21 19.18
C GLY A 42 10.59 7.59 17.80
N PHE A 43 10.83 6.29 17.60
CA PHE A 43 10.61 5.61 16.31
C PHE A 43 9.14 5.64 15.87
N TRP A 44 8.20 5.62 16.80
CA TRP A 44 6.77 5.71 16.52
C TRP A 44 6.21 7.00 17.12
N ASN A 45 6.20 8.08 16.34
CA ASN A 45 5.53 9.32 16.71
C ASN A 45 4.24 9.46 15.89
N PRO A 46 3.05 9.18 16.47
CA PRO A 46 1.77 9.28 15.76
C PRO A 46 1.43 10.72 15.36
N ASP A 47 2.02 11.73 16.00
CA ASP A 47 1.74 13.14 15.70
C ASP A 47 2.30 13.58 14.34
N LEU A 48 3.34 12.91 13.82
CA LEU A 48 3.93 13.20 12.49
C LEU A 48 3.21 12.49 11.33
N ALA A 49 2.26 11.59 11.62
CA ALA A 49 1.56 10.82 10.60
C ALA A 49 0.29 11.53 10.07
N GLY A 50 -0.17 12.59 10.74
CA GLY A 50 -1.44 13.27 10.46
C GLY A 50 -1.36 14.53 9.58
N GLU A 51 -0.17 15.03 9.25
CA GLU A 51 0.00 16.38 8.70
C GLU A 51 -0.03 16.49 7.16
N ASN A 52 -0.03 15.38 6.41
CA ASN A 52 0.01 15.39 4.94
C ASN A 52 -1.35 15.23 4.23
N GLY A 53 -2.48 15.48 4.90
CA GLY A 53 -3.79 14.99 4.45
C GLY A 53 -4.87 16.03 4.12
N GLY A 54 -4.53 17.28 3.80
CA GLY A 54 -5.56 18.27 3.47
C GLY A 54 -5.12 19.25 2.40
N ASP A 55 -5.58 19.05 1.16
CA ASP A 55 -5.67 20.16 0.22
C ASP A 55 -6.96 20.10 -0.61
N GLN A 56 -7.47 21.30 -0.88
CA GLN A 56 -8.86 21.62 -1.18
C GLN A 56 -9.31 21.36 -2.62
N ASP A 57 -10.63 21.16 -2.77
CA ASP A 57 -11.36 21.04 -4.03
C ASP A 57 -11.20 22.27 -4.95
N SER A 58 -10.95 22.03 -6.24
CA SER A 58 -11.31 22.98 -7.30
C SER A 58 -11.62 22.28 -8.62
N GLU A 59 -12.84 22.47 -9.10
CA GLU A 59 -13.36 21.99 -10.39
C GLU A 59 -12.71 22.72 -11.56
N GLY A 60 -12.35 21.99 -12.64
CA GLY A 60 -11.88 22.62 -13.87
C GLY A 60 -11.28 21.68 -14.91
N SER A 61 -12.15 20.97 -15.64
CA SER A 61 -11.98 20.34 -16.97
C SER A 61 -10.57 20.20 -17.60
N SER A 62 -10.20 18.92 -17.82
CA SER A 62 -9.31 18.37 -18.87
C SER A 62 -7.85 18.84 -18.95
N ALA A 63 -6.94 18.04 -18.37
CA ALA A 63 -5.57 17.86 -18.89
C ALA A 63 -4.94 16.57 -18.34
N LEU A 64 -5.46 15.40 -18.75
CA LEU A 64 -4.94 14.02 -18.61
C LEU A 64 -4.44 13.47 -17.26
N LEU A 65 -4.00 14.27 -16.28
CA LEU A 65 -3.69 13.94 -14.88
C LEU A 65 -3.83 15.18 -13.98
N ALA A 66 -4.76 16.08 -14.28
CA ALA A 66 -4.93 17.32 -13.52
C ALA A 66 -5.78 17.15 -12.23
N GLY A 67 -6.28 15.95 -11.96
CA GLY A 67 -6.85 15.56 -10.66
C GLY A 67 -5.90 14.60 -9.93
N ASP A 68 -6.19 14.31 -8.66
CA ASP A 68 -5.46 13.38 -7.78
C ASP A 68 -5.29 11.93 -8.32
N GLY A 69 -5.76 11.65 -9.53
CA GLY A 69 -5.69 10.36 -10.21
C GLY A 69 -6.77 9.36 -9.77
N TRP A 70 -7.59 9.75 -8.78
CA TRP A 70 -8.59 8.91 -8.18
C TRP A 70 -9.94 9.06 -8.89
N TRP A 71 -10.59 7.93 -9.11
CA TRP A 71 -11.91 7.81 -9.71
C TRP A 71 -12.86 7.30 -8.65
N GLU A 72 -14.05 7.88 -8.55
CA GLU A 72 -15.09 7.36 -7.67
C GLU A 72 -16.05 6.45 -8.43
N ALA A 73 -16.39 5.30 -7.84
CA ALA A 73 -17.39 4.38 -8.38
C ALA A 73 -18.26 3.80 -7.25
N ALA A 74 -19.48 3.43 -7.61
CA ALA A 74 -20.34 2.60 -6.77
C ALA A 74 -20.29 1.17 -7.31
N ILE A 75 -19.83 0.21 -6.49
CA ILE A 75 -19.77 -1.20 -6.88
C ILE A 75 -20.79 -2.03 -6.10
N LYS A 76 -21.31 -3.08 -6.75
CA LYS A 76 -22.14 -4.09 -6.11
C LYS A 76 -21.32 -5.36 -5.96
N VAL A 77 -21.24 -5.87 -4.72
CA VAL A 77 -20.52 -7.11 -4.40
C VAL A 77 -21.52 -8.10 -3.85
N ASP A 78 -21.52 -9.31 -4.40
CA ASP A 78 -22.35 -10.38 -3.86
C ASP A 78 -21.65 -11.02 -2.67
N ILE A 79 -22.25 -10.87 -1.48
CA ILE A 79 -21.74 -11.41 -0.23
C ILE A 79 -22.47 -12.72 0.06
N LEU A 80 -21.72 -13.77 0.40
CA LEU A 80 -22.29 -15.03 0.84
C LEU A 80 -22.88 -14.87 2.25
N THR A 81 -24.19 -15.10 2.39
CA THR A 81 -24.92 -14.83 3.64
C THR A 81 -24.84 -15.98 4.65
N GLY A 82 -24.29 -17.14 4.25
CA GLY A 82 -24.21 -18.35 5.10
C GLY A 82 -25.57 -18.98 5.44
N SER A 83 -26.65 -18.54 4.79
CA SER A 83 -28.00 -19.09 5.00
C SER A 83 -28.10 -20.51 4.41
N SER A 84 -28.72 -21.41 5.17
CA SER A 84 -29.00 -22.79 4.76
C SER A 84 -30.29 -22.91 3.92
N GLU A 85 -31.02 -21.80 3.72
CA GLU A 85 -32.24 -21.74 2.92
C GLU A 85 -31.91 -21.83 1.42
N PRO A 86 -32.57 -22.72 0.65
CA PRO A 86 -32.31 -22.87 -0.77
C PRO A 86 -32.72 -21.62 -1.55
N GLY A 87 -31.74 -20.87 -2.04
CA GLY A 87 -31.94 -19.69 -2.90
C GLY A 87 -31.47 -18.36 -2.33
N GLU A 88 -31.14 -18.28 -1.04
CA GLU A 88 -30.69 -17.04 -0.37
C GLU A 88 -29.21 -17.11 0.06
N HIS A 89 -28.36 -17.67 -0.80
CA HIS A 89 -26.94 -17.83 -0.50
C HIS A 89 -26.11 -16.58 -0.79
N MET A 90 -26.63 -15.62 -1.57
CA MET A 90 -25.93 -14.40 -1.98
C MET A 90 -26.81 -13.17 -1.77
N ARG A 91 -26.21 -12.11 -1.21
CA ARG A 91 -26.83 -10.79 -1.04
C ARG A 91 -25.93 -9.74 -1.69
N ALA A 92 -26.48 -9.00 -2.66
CA ALA A 92 -25.80 -7.87 -3.27
C ALA A 92 -25.66 -6.72 -2.26
N PHE A 93 -24.43 -6.31 -1.98
CA PHE A 93 -24.09 -5.17 -1.14
C PHE A 93 -23.51 -4.05 -2.00
N SER A 94 -24.10 -2.86 -1.92
CA SER A 94 -23.64 -1.69 -2.66
C SER A 94 -22.64 -0.91 -1.82
N ILE A 95 -21.44 -0.69 -2.35
CA ILE A 95 -20.40 0.14 -1.73
C ILE A 95 -20.35 1.46 -2.51
N PRO A 96 -20.96 2.54 -2.01
CA PRO A 96 -20.79 3.86 -2.60
C PRO A 96 -19.42 4.44 -2.24
N GLY A 97 -18.94 5.41 -3.03
CA GLY A 97 -17.73 6.16 -2.69
C GLY A 97 -16.41 5.39 -2.84
N LEU A 98 -16.38 4.28 -3.58
CA LEU A 98 -15.13 3.56 -3.81
C LEU A 98 -14.22 4.39 -4.70
N ARG A 99 -13.13 4.89 -4.13
CA ARG A 99 -12.06 5.56 -4.87
C ARG A 99 -11.06 4.54 -5.40
N TYR A 100 -10.76 4.61 -6.70
CA TYR A 100 -9.77 3.75 -7.35
C TYR A 100 -8.96 4.51 -8.40
N CYS A 101 -7.71 4.10 -8.62
CA CYS A 101 -6.92 4.60 -9.74
C CYS A 101 -6.88 3.53 -10.83
N LYS A 102 -7.11 3.92 -12.08
CA LYS A 102 -6.96 3.00 -13.22
C LYS A 102 -5.50 2.68 -13.40
N LEU A 103 -5.12 1.42 -13.25
CA LEU A 103 -3.73 0.96 -13.40
C LEU A 103 -3.11 1.42 -14.73
N THR A 104 -3.86 1.36 -15.83
CA THR A 104 -3.38 1.81 -17.14
C THR A 104 -3.08 3.31 -17.18
N GLU A 105 -3.86 4.13 -16.47
CA GLU A 105 -3.64 5.57 -16.40
C GLU A 105 -2.44 5.88 -15.50
N ILE A 106 -2.26 5.14 -14.39
CA ILE A 106 -1.05 5.22 -13.57
C ILE A 106 0.18 4.87 -14.39
N ILE A 107 0.17 3.75 -15.14
CA ILE A 107 1.30 3.34 -15.96
C ILE A 107 1.62 4.43 -16.99
N LYS A 108 0.63 4.94 -17.73
CA LYS A 108 0.86 6.04 -18.68
C LYS A 108 1.45 7.28 -18.01
N ALA A 109 0.93 7.65 -16.84
CA ALA A 109 1.43 8.77 -16.04
C ALA A 109 2.90 8.59 -15.68
N THR A 110 3.23 7.45 -15.08
CA THR A 110 4.57 7.11 -14.63
C THR A 110 5.58 7.08 -15.78
N PHE A 111 5.17 6.65 -16.98
CA PHE A 111 6.01 6.66 -18.18
C PHE A 111 6.07 8.01 -18.91
N ALA A 112 5.18 8.95 -18.58
CA ALA A 112 5.23 10.32 -19.10
C ALA A 112 6.21 11.20 -18.31
N GLU A 113 6.60 10.79 -17.10
CA GLU A 113 7.55 11.54 -16.28
C GLU A 113 8.98 11.48 -16.85
N PRO A 114 9.78 12.56 -16.72
CA PRO A 114 11.16 12.57 -17.19
C PRO A 114 12.04 11.47 -16.57
N ILE A 115 11.74 11.05 -15.35
CA ILE A 115 12.48 9.99 -14.65
C ILE A 115 12.26 8.60 -15.26
N ALA A 116 11.25 8.43 -16.11
CA ALA A 116 10.97 7.16 -16.77
C ALA A 116 12.13 6.68 -17.66
N CYS A 117 12.99 7.59 -18.13
CA CYS A 117 14.21 7.23 -18.86
C CYS A 117 15.21 6.42 -18.02
N CYS A 118 15.08 6.44 -16.69
CA CYS A 118 15.93 5.70 -15.76
C CYS A 118 15.36 4.33 -15.37
N PHE A 119 14.18 3.94 -15.85
CA PHE A 119 13.57 2.68 -15.46
C PHE A 119 14.27 1.48 -16.11
N HIS A 120 14.53 0.45 -15.30
CA HIS A 120 15.01 -0.84 -15.79
C HIS A 120 13.82 -1.71 -16.21
N LEU A 121 13.50 -1.69 -17.51
CA LEU A 121 12.41 -2.49 -18.09
C LEU A 121 12.79 -3.95 -18.37
N PHE A 122 14.09 -4.25 -18.28
CA PHE A 122 14.63 -5.57 -18.52
C PHE A 122 15.45 -6.02 -17.31
N PRO A 123 15.42 -7.32 -16.97
CA PRO A 123 16.29 -7.88 -15.95
C PRO A 123 17.77 -7.63 -16.29
N PHE A 124 18.60 -7.40 -15.26
CA PHE A 124 20.03 -7.33 -15.45
C PHE A 124 20.58 -8.71 -15.83
N LEU A 125 21.37 -8.77 -16.90
CA LEU A 125 22.10 -9.96 -17.26
C LEU A 125 23.19 -10.21 -16.22
N LYS A 126 23.26 -11.45 -15.74
CA LYS A 126 24.31 -11.91 -14.83
C LYS A 126 25.47 -12.42 -15.69
N TYR A 127 26.61 -11.73 -15.62
CA TYR A 127 27.88 -12.21 -16.16
C TYR A 127 28.62 -13.04 -15.12
#